data_AF-A0A5A8DTH7-F1
#
_entry.id   AF-A0A5A8DTH7-F1
#
_cell.length_a   1.000
_cell.length_b   1.000
_cell.length_c   1.000
_cell.angle_alpha   90.00
_cell.angle_beta   90.00
_cell.angle_gamma   90.00
#
_symmetry.space_group_name_H-M   'P 1'
#
loop_
_entity.id
_entity.type
_entity.pdbx_description
1 polymer ?
#
loop_
_entity_poly.entity_id
_entity_poly.type
_entity_poly.pdbx_seq_one_letter_code
_entity_poly.pdbx_strand_id
1 'polypeptide(L)'
;MRSLLLDTGSSATLSKLGGIWVNDTALGAAGESWAQWACESDLVPACASRGQLRASGDARGRYGLARLRMVGDATLELTEGVTALGAAELWVEDTASLTLPELPAQQFRLLARDSLTVATGAAITADGRGYVQNQRHTSCGSGPARWGGFHGGGPAGKACGDYEWPTLAGAGGTPGTGAGGTGGGSLIILCNASASSEVSINGTVSARGTTGGGTGSYAYAGGAGAGGSILIVASRMSGWGTVSADGGDARTGNPSATFL
;
A
#
# COMPACT_ATOMS: atom_id res chain seq x y z
N MET A 1 -14.27 10.78 -13.33
CA MET A 1 -13.95 12.03 -12.59
C MET A 1 -12.61 12.52 -13.10
N ARG A 2 -12.48 13.79 -13.46
CA ARG A 2 -11.20 14.32 -13.98
C ARG A 2 -10.22 14.60 -12.84
N SER A 3 -10.65 15.28 -11.80
CA SER A 3 -9.82 15.58 -10.63
C SER A 3 -10.56 15.31 -9.32
N LEU A 4 -9.86 14.80 -8.33
CA LEU A 4 -10.29 14.77 -6.93
C LEU A 4 -9.35 15.67 -6.13
N LEU A 5 -9.91 16.72 -5.54
CA LEU A 5 -9.21 17.58 -4.57
C LEU A 5 -9.86 17.36 -3.20
N LEU A 6 -9.05 16.97 -2.22
CA LEU A 6 -9.44 16.94 -0.82
C LEU A 6 -8.68 18.07 -0.12
N ASP A 7 -9.42 19.08 0.33
CA ASP A 7 -8.87 20.25 1.00
C ASP A 7 -8.83 20.05 2.52
N THR A 8 -8.23 20.99 3.23
CA THR A 8 -8.15 21.05 4.70
C THR A 8 -9.50 20.72 5.35
N GLY A 9 -9.48 19.79 6.31
CA GLY A 9 -10.63 19.27 7.04
C GLY A 9 -11.47 18.25 6.28
N SER A 10 -11.15 17.96 5.02
CA SER A 10 -11.91 17.00 4.22
C SER A 10 -11.59 15.57 4.62
N SER A 11 -12.63 14.74 4.68
CA SER A 11 -12.49 13.29 4.80
C SER A 11 -13.31 12.62 3.71
N ALA A 12 -12.70 11.64 3.04
CA ALA A 12 -13.35 10.87 2.00
C ALA A 12 -13.03 9.38 2.13
N THR A 13 -13.99 8.55 1.75
CA THR A 13 -13.85 7.10 1.73
C THR A 13 -14.16 6.57 0.35
N LEU A 14 -13.26 5.76 -0.20
CA LEU A 14 -13.47 5.02 -1.44
C LEU A 14 -13.67 3.54 -1.10
N SER A 15 -14.68 2.91 -1.70
CA SER A 15 -15.08 1.55 -1.34
C SER A 15 -15.16 0.60 -2.52
N LYS A 16 -15.17 -0.71 -2.24
CA LYS A 16 -15.34 -1.74 -3.28
C LYS A 16 -16.61 -1.61 -4.12
N LEU A 17 -17.64 -0.92 -3.63
CA LEU A 17 -18.87 -0.72 -4.38
C LEU A 17 -18.75 0.39 -5.42
N GLY A 18 -17.80 1.30 -5.22
CA GLY A 18 -17.48 2.34 -6.17
C GLY A 18 -16.45 1.88 -7.21
N GLY A 19 -16.14 2.82 -8.07
CA GLY A 19 -15.13 2.70 -9.11
C GLY A 19 -15.32 3.86 -10.06
N ILE A 20 -14.23 4.57 -10.35
CA ILE A 20 -14.27 5.68 -11.30
C ILE A 20 -13.49 5.26 -12.52
N TRP A 21 -14.21 5.17 -13.62
CA TRP A 21 -13.66 5.07 -14.95
C TRP A 21 -13.21 6.44 -15.44
N VAL A 22 -12.03 6.49 -16.02
CA VAL A 22 -11.51 7.70 -16.66
C VAL A 22 -11.58 7.49 -18.15
N ASN A 23 -12.43 8.28 -18.79
CA ASN A 23 -12.45 8.45 -20.24
C ASN A 23 -11.62 9.68 -20.63
N ASP A 24 -10.46 9.86 -19.99
CA ASP A 24 -9.63 11.04 -20.23
C ASP A 24 -8.73 10.77 -21.44
N THR A 25 -9.08 11.45 -22.53
CA THR A 25 -8.37 11.48 -23.81
C THR A 25 -7.17 12.44 -23.80
N ALA A 26 -6.88 13.11 -22.67
CA ALA A 26 -5.70 13.96 -22.54
C ALA A 26 -4.41 13.16 -22.70
N LEU A 27 -3.71 13.43 -23.79
CA LEU A 27 -2.42 12.84 -24.12
C LEU A 27 -1.38 13.26 -23.06
N GLY A 28 -0.64 12.29 -22.51
CA GLY A 28 0.56 12.55 -21.72
C GLY A 28 1.70 13.06 -22.60
N ALA A 29 2.85 13.38 -22.00
CA ALA A 29 4.04 13.86 -22.72
C ALA A 29 4.51 12.89 -23.83
N ALA A 30 4.17 11.60 -23.73
CA ALA A 30 4.45 10.56 -24.72
C ALA A 30 3.37 10.40 -25.81
N GLY A 31 2.31 11.22 -25.83
CA GLY A 31 1.25 11.13 -26.84
C GLY A 31 0.20 10.04 -26.59
N GLU A 32 0.25 9.34 -25.46
CA GLU A 32 -0.74 8.34 -25.03
C GLU A 32 -1.74 8.94 -24.04
N SER A 33 -3.04 8.69 -24.23
CA SER A 33 -4.05 9.16 -23.28
C SER A 33 -3.90 8.43 -21.94
N TRP A 34 -4.17 9.10 -20.81
CA TRP A 34 -4.10 8.45 -19.50
C TRP A 34 -4.96 7.19 -19.44
N ALA A 35 -6.14 7.23 -20.08
CA ALA A 35 -7.01 6.08 -20.21
C ALA A 35 -6.30 4.95 -20.95
N GLN A 36 -5.73 5.21 -22.13
CA GLN A 36 -4.98 4.22 -22.91
C GLN A 36 -3.79 3.63 -22.14
N TRP A 37 -2.99 4.45 -21.44
CA TRP A 37 -1.89 3.97 -20.60
C TRP A 37 -2.36 3.09 -19.44
N ALA A 38 -3.41 3.51 -18.72
CA ALA A 38 -4.00 2.71 -17.64
C ALA A 38 -4.58 1.38 -18.16
N CYS A 39 -4.85 1.31 -19.46
CA CYS A 39 -5.49 0.21 -20.16
C CYS A 39 -4.58 -0.78 -20.85
N GLU A 40 -3.49 -0.32 -21.47
CA GLU A 40 -2.56 -1.16 -22.25
C GLU A 40 -1.52 -1.87 -21.37
N SER A 41 -1.34 -1.38 -20.15
CA SER A 41 -0.31 -1.88 -19.23
C SER A 41 -0.75 -3.09 -18.40
N ASP A 42 -1.94 -3.65 -18.63
CA ASP A 42 -2.59 -4.70 -17.81
C ASP A 42 -2.67 -4.37 -16.29
N LEU A 43 -2.35 -3.12 -15.91
CA LEU A 43 -2.35 -2.65 -14.52
C LEU A 43 -3.78 -2.46 -14.00
N VAL A 44 -4.74 -2.31 -14.92
CA VAL A 44 -6.19 -2.26 -14.70
C VAL A 44 -6.86 -3.14 -15.77
N PRO A 45 -7.08 -4.45 -15.54
CA PRO A 45 -7.54 -5.40 -16.57
C PRO A 45 -8.99 -5.22 -17.06
N ALA A 46 -9.62 -4.09 -16.74
CA ALA A 46 -10.90 -3.71 -17.27
C ALA A 46 -10.72 -2.37 -17.99
N CYS A 47 -10.30 -2.48 -19.24
CA CYS A 47 -10.28 -1.35 -20.12
C CYS A 47 -11.15 -1.65 -21.32
N ALA A 48 -12.28 -0.93 -21.37
CA ALA A 48 -13.16 -0.97 -22.50
C ALA A 48 -12.44 -0.32 -23.69
N SER A 49 -11.65 -1.11 -24.41
CA SER A 49 -11.58 -0.90 -25.84
C SER A 49 -13.03 -0.94 -26.35
N ARG A 50 -13.53 0.19 -26.83
CA ARG A 50 -14.80 0.34 -27.58
C ARG A 50 -16.10 0.40 -26.76
N GLY A 51 -16.29 1.48 -26.00
CA GLY A 51 -17.61 2.12 -25.92
C GLY A 51 -18.72 1.38 -25.14
N GLN A 52 -18.40 0.60 -24.11
CA GLN A 52 -19.43 0.07 -23.19
C GLN A 52 -19.39 0.79 -21.83
N LEU A 53 -20.37 1.68 -21.64
CA LEU A 53 -20.59 2.57 -20.48
C LEU A 53 -21.09 1.86 -19.20
N ARG A 54 -20.81 0.57 -19.02
CA ARG A 54 -21.18 -0.14 -17.79
C ARG A 54 -19.92 -0.69 -17.16
N ALA A 55 -19.65 -0.26 -15.92
CA ALA A 55 -18.74 -0.95 -15.04
C ALA A 55 -19.11 -2.43 -15.03
N SER A 56 -18.34 -3.27 -15.73
CA SER A 56 -18.40 -4.71 -15.49
C SER A 56 -18.08 -4.92 -14.01
N GLY A 57 -18.61 -5.99 -13.41
CA GLY A 57 -18.33 -6.32 -12.01
C GLY A 57 -16.84 -6.35 -11.67
N ASP A 58 -15.99 -6.54 -12.69
CA ASP A 58 -14.54 -6.67 -12.63
C ASP A 58 -13.78 -5.34 -12.40
N ALA A 59 -14.46 -4.19 -12.49
CA ALA A 59 -13.85 -2.86 -12.29
C ALA A 59 -14.16 -2.23 -10.91
N ARG A 60 -14.94 -2.93 -10.08
CA ARG A 60 -15.27 -2.49 -8.72
C ARG A 60 -14.03 -2.40 -7.83
N GLY A 61 -13.96 -1.36 -6.99
CA GLY A 61 -12.81 -1.13 -6.11
C GLY A 61 -11.55 -0.68 -6.86
N ARG A 62 -11.67 -0.13 -8.07
CA ARG A 62 -10.55 0.45 -8.81
C ARG A 62 -10.88 1.89 -9.20
N TYR A 63 -9.96 2.79 -8.93
CA TYR A 63 -10.17 4.22 -9.09
C TYR A 63 -9.12 4.82 -10.01
N GLY A 64 -9.57 5.46 -11.08
CA GLY A 64 -8.75 6.27 -11.95
C GLY A 64 -9.13 7.75 -11.87
N LEU A 65 -8.13 8.62 -11.96
CA LEU A 65 -8.29 10.08 -12.01
C LEU A 65 -7.27 10.67 -13.00
N ALA A 66 -7.51 11.87 -13.53
CA ALA A 66 -6.43 12.63 -14.15
C ALA A 66 -5.53 13.20 -13.06
N ARG A 67 -6.12 13.69 -11.97
CA ARG A 67 -5.39 14.27 -10.83
C ARG A 67 -6.03 13.89 -9.49
N LEU A 68 -5.21 13.50 -8.54
CA LEU A 68 -5.56 13.40 -7.12
C LEU A 68 -4.67 14.37 -6.34
N ARG A 69 -5.27 15.29 -5.61
CA ARG A 69 -4.55 16.21 -4.73
C ARG A 69 -5.18 16.25 -3.35
N MET A 70 -4.38 16.04 -2.32
CA MET A 70 -4.76 16.11 -0.91
C MET A 70 -3.89 17.14 -0.22
N VAL A 71 -4.48 18.12 0.45
CA VAL A 71 -3.77 19.24 1.11
C VAL A 71 -4.27 19.45 2.54
N GLY A 72 -3.55 20.22 3.33
CA GLY A 72 -3.85 20.47 4.74
C GLY A 72 -3.77 19.19 5.57
N ASP A 73 -4.86 18.86 6.27
CA ASP A 73 -5.03 17.64 7.08
C ASP A 73 -6.06 16.68 6.45
N ALA A 74 -6.24 16.75 5.13
CA ALA A 74 -7.19 15.91 4.41
C ALA A 74 -6.92 14.40 4.61
N THR A 75 -8.00 13.63 4.75
CA THR A 75 -7.93 12.16 4.92
C THR A 75 -8.63 11.46 3.77
N LEU A 76 -7.97 10.45 3.19
CA LEU A 76 -8.55 9.55 2.20
C LEU A 76 -8.38 8.10 2.69
N GLU A 77 -9.49 7.43 2.98
CA GLU A 77 -9.48 6.02 3.36
C GLU A 77 -9.99 5.15 2.21
N LEU A 78 -9.21 4.11 1.88
CA LEU A 78 -9.61 3.07 0.94
C LEU A 78 -10.10 1.86 1.75
N THR A 79 -11.33 1.42 1.54
CA THR A 79 -11.87 0.27 2.27
C THR A 79 -11.48 -1.06 1.65
N GLU A 80 -11.68 -2.14 2.39
CA GLU A 80 -11.55 -3.52 1.88
C GLU A 80 -12.19 -3.68 0.49
N GLY A 81 -11.47 -4.36 -0.41
CA GLY A 81 -11.87 -4.63 -1.79
C GLY A 81 -11.55 -3.49 -2.77
N VAL A 82 -11.04 -2.35 -2.32
CA VAL A 82 -10.34 -1.42 -3.21
C VAL A 82 -8.96 -2.00 -3.50
N THR A 83 -8.61 -2.20 -4.76
CA THR A 83 -7.38 -2.90 -5.18
C THR A 83 -6.40 -2.02 -5.94
N ALA A 84 -6.87 -0.89 -6.47
CA ALA A 84 -6.02 0.05 -7.18
C ALA A 84 -6.53 1.49 -7.08
N LEU A 85 -5.59 2.43 -7.00
CA LEU A 85 -5.80 3.86 -7.15
C LEU A 85 -4.76 4.41 -8.13
N GLY A 86 -5.22 5.05 -9.19
CA GLY A 86 -4.37 5.62 -10.23
C GLY A 86 -4.69 7.08 -10.53
N ALA A 87 -3.66 7.88 -10.77
CA ALA A 87 -3.79 9.23 -11.31
C ALA A 87 -2.72 9.54 -12.36
N ALA A 88 -2.86 10.60 -13.16
CA ALA A 88 -1.72 11.10 -13.92
C ALA A 88 -0.74 11.81 -12.96
N GLU A 89 -1.32 12.61 -12.07
CA GLU A 89 -0.63 13.32 -11.01
C GLU A 89 -1.29 12.98 -9.66
N LEU A 90 -0.50 12.49 -8.71
CA LEU A 90 -0.94 12.16 -7.36
C LEU A 90 -0.11 12.91 -6.33
N TRP A 91 -0.74 13.79 -5.56
CA TRP A 91 -0.06 14.60 -4.55
C TRP A 91 -0.74 14.48 -3.19
N VAL A 92 0.02 14.04 -2.20
CA VAL A 92 -0.36 14.07 -0.79
C VAL A 92 0.55 15.08 -0.11
N GLU A 93 -0.02 16.20 0.31
CA GLU A 93 0.71 17.39 0.75
C GLU A 93 0.40 17.76 2.20
N ASP A 94 1.18 18.68 2.76
CA ASP A 94 1.07 19.15 4.14
C ASP A 94 1.05 18.00 5.16
N THR A 95 -0.06 17.79 5.86
CA THR A 95 -0.27 16.70 6.83
C THR A 95 -1.32 15.69 6.36
N ALA A 96 -1.68 15.73 5.08
CA ALA A 96 -2.72 14.87 4.53
C ALA A 96 -2.30 13.39 4.58
N SER A 97 -3.28 12.51 4.72
CA SER A 97 -3.06 11.07 4.89
C SER A 97 -3.94 10.22 3.99
N LEU A 98 -3.29 9.35 3.20
CA LEU A 98 -3.91 8.30 2.42
C LEU A 98 -3.73 6.96 3.16
N THR A 99 -4.85 6.37 3.57
CA THR A 99 -4.87 5.08 4.25
C THR A 99 -5.31 3.99 3.27
N LEU A 100 -4.43 3.01 3.08
CA LEU A 100 -4.61 1.89 2.16
C LEU A 100 -5.52 0.82 2.76
N PRO A 101 -6.15 -0.02 1.90
CA PRO A 101 -7.14 -0.99 2.36
C PRO A 101 -6.49 -2.23 2.97
N GLU A 102 -7.29 -2.98 3.73
CA GLU A 102 -6.91 -4.31 4.21
C GLU A 102 -6.95 -5.31 3.05
N LEU A 103 -5.78 -5.72 2.58
CA LEU A 103 -5.59 -6.68 1.47
C LEU A 103 -4.51 -7.71 1.82
N PRO A 104 -4.74 -8.61 2.80
CA PRO A 104 -3.70 -9.55 3.24
C PRO A 104 -3.23 -10.50 2.12
N ALA A 105 -4.10 -10.84 1.17
CA ALA A 105 -3.82 -11.77 0.08
C ALA A 105 -3.48 -11.08 -1.26
N GLN A 106 -3.37 -9.75 -1.30
CA GLN A 106 -3.17 -9.01 -2.54
C GLN A 106 -2.33 -7.75 -2.32
N GLN A 107 -1.42 -7.46 -3.25
CA GLN A 107 -0.71 -6.19 -3.27
C GLN A 107 -1.62 -5.06 -3.79
N PHE A 108 -1.74 -3.99 -3.00
CA PHE A 108 -2.41 -2.76 -3.42
C PHE A 108 -1.59 -2.03 -4.48
N ARG A 109 -2.25 -1.54 -5.54
CA ARG A 109 -1.59 -0.87 -6.67
C ARG A 109 -1.83 0.62 -6.62
N LEU A 110 -0.79 1.39 -6.32
CA LEU A 110 -0.79 2.85 -6.42
C LEU A 110 -0.07 3.26 -7.71
N LEU A 111 -0.79 3.90 -8.62
CA LEU A 111 -0.32 4.17 -9.97
C LEU A 111 -0.27 5.69 -10.21
N ALA A 112 0.85 6.16 -10.73
CA ALA A 112 1.00 7.54 -11.20
C ALA A 112 1.62 7.55 -12.58
N ARG A 113 1.02 8.23 -13.55
CA ARG A 113 1.62 8.32 -14.90
C ARG A 113 2.83 9.25 -14.91
N ASP A 114 2.64 10.46 -14.40
CA ASP A 114 3.59 11.57 -14.55
C ASP A 114 4.31 11.84 -13.23
N SER A 115 3.56 12.01 -12.13
CA SER A 115 4.17 12.29 -10.82
C SER A 115 3.41 11.70 -9.65
N LEU A 116 4.15 11.21 -8.66
CA LEU A 116 3.67 10.91 -7.31
C LEU A 116 4.50 11.68 -6.29
N THR A 117 3.84 12.52 -5.48
CA THR A 117 4.50 13.27 -4.41
C THR A 117 3.87 12.96 -3.07
N VAL A 118 4.73 12.64 -2.09
CA VAL A 118 4.39 12.62 -0.67
C VAL A 118 5.21 13.72 -0.01
N ALA A 119 4.60 14.86 0.28
CA ALA A 119 5.31 16.01 0.85
C ALA A 119 5.68 15.78 2.32
N THR A 120 6.54 16.64 2.85
CA THR A 120 6.90 16.64 4.27
C THR A 120 5.65 16.74 5.15
N GLY A 121 5.50 15.83 6.10
CA GLY A 121 4.33 15.76 7.00
C GLY A 121 3.19 14.87 6.47
N ALA A 122 3.15 14.63 5.15
CA ALA A 122 2.13 13.80 4.53
C ALA A 122 2.44 12.31 4.67
N ALA A 123 1.40 11.48 4.59
CA ALA A 123 1.54 10.04 4.77
C ALA A 123 0.72 9.20 3.78
N ILE A 124 1.32 8.12 3.29
CA ILE A 124 0.63 7.00 2.66
C ILE A 124 0.87 5.77 3.54
N THR A 125 -0.18 5.19 4.12
CA THR A 125 -0.01 4.14 5.14
C THR A 125 -0.80 2.87 4.81
N ALA A 126 -0.13 1.74 4.94
CA ALA A 126 -0.68 0.39 4.99
C ALA A 126 -0.37 -0.28 6.34
N ASP A 127 -0.14 0.53 7.39
CA ASP A 127 0.21 0.03 8.72
C ASP A 127 -0.94 -0.85 9.28
N GLY A 128 -0.60 -2.07 9.71
CA GLY A 128 -1.58 -3.03 10.23
C GLY A 128 -2.62 -3.52 9.22
N ARG A 129 -2.38 -3.37 7.91
CA ARG A 129 -3.32 -3.76 6.83
C ARG A 129 -3.03 -5.12 6.19
N GLY A 130 -2.15 -5.90 6.82
CA GLY A 130 -1.77 -7.25 6.39
C GLY A 130 -2.58 -8.35 7.08
N TYR A 131 -1.98 -9.53 7.23
CA TYR A 131 -2.60 -10.66 7.89
C TYR A 131 -2.81 -10.38 9.37
N VAL A 132 -4.01 -10.73 9.85
CA VAL A 132 -4.35 -10.67 11.27
C VAL A 132 -3.71 -11.84 12.03
N GLN A 133 -3.82 -11.80 13.36
CA GLN A 133 -3.26 -12.78 14.30
C GLN A 133 -3.35 -14.24 13.79
N ASN A 134 -2.25 -14.99 13.92
CA ASN A 134 -2.09 -16.38 13.47
C ASN A 134 -2.28 -16.63 11.96
N GLN A 135 -2.50 -15.59 11.16
CA GLN A 135 -2.58 -15.71 9.71
C GLN A 135 -1.28 -15.27 9.06
N ARG A 136 -1.03 -15.82 7.87
CA ARG A 136 0.15 -15.56 7.06
C ARG A 136 -0.10 -16.07 5.64
N HIS A 137 0.73 -15.64 4.71
CA HIS A 137 0.76 -16.23 3.39
C HIS A 137 1.22 -17.70 3.45
N THR A 138 0.75 -18.56 2.54
CA THR A 138 1.02 -20.01 2.56
C THR A 138 2.49 -20.36 2.32
N SER A 139 3.23 -19.48 1.64
CA SER A 139 4.69 -19.61 1.51
C SER A 139 5.45 -19.30 2.79
N CYS A 140 4.79 -18.75 3.81
CA CYS A 140 5.38 -18.38 5.08
C CYS A 140 5.32 -19.51 6.11
N GLY A 141 6.47 -19.78 6.74
CA GLY A 141 6.55 -20.67 7.87
C GLY A 141 5.80 -20.14 9.08
N SER A 142 5.27 -21.04 9.90
CA SER A 142 4.88 -20.70 11.28
C SER A 142 6.11 -20.76 12.16
N GLY A 143 6.32 -19.73 12.99
CA GLY A 143 7.25 -19.83 14.10
C GLY A 143 6.66 -20.58 15.29
N PRO A 144 7.47 -20.79 16.33
CA PRO A 144 7.00 -21.21 17.63
C PRO A 144 5.95 -20.24 18.20
N ALA A 145 5.18 -20.70 19.19
CA ALA A 145 4.23 -19.84 19.90
C ALA A 145 4.93 -18.58 20.44
N ARG A 146 4.25 -17.44 20.32
CA ARG A 146 4.64 -16.10 20.81
C ARG A 146 5.72 -15.38 19.98
N TRP A 147 6.09 -15.93 18.83
CA TRP A 147 6.96 -15.23 17.87
C TRP A 147 6.16 -14.20 17.07
N GLY A 148 6.87 -13.15 16.63
CA GLY A 148 6.35 -12.21 15.64
C GLY A 148 6.12 -12.88 14.28
N GLY A 149 5.37 -12.25 13.39
CA GLY A 149 5.20 -12.72 12.03
C GLY A 149 6.53 -12.69 11.24
N PHE A 150 6.76 -13.65 10.34
CA PHE A 150 7.96 -13.71 9.48
C PHE A 150 7.66 -13.10 8.10
N HIS A 151 8.32 -12.00 7.72
CA HIS A 151 8.20 -11.40 6.39
C HIS A 151 9.55 -10.93 5.83
N GLY A 152 9.79 -11.23 4.54
CA GLY A 152 10.80 -10.59 3.67
C GLY A 152 12.28 -10.86 4.01
N GLY A 153 13.10 -11.14 2.99
CA GLY A 153 14.58 -11.16 3.07
C GLY A 153 15.22 -12.53 3.36
N GLY A 154 15.91 -13.12 2.37
CA GLY A 154 16.66 -14.39 2.48
C GLY A 154 17.76 -14.43 3.57
N PRO A 155 18.50 -15.56 3.72
CA PRO A 155 18.64 -16.29 5.00
C PRO A 155 19.49 -15.62 6.09
N ALA A 156 19.37 -16.04 7.36
CA ALA A 156 18.83 -17.34 7.81
C ALA A 156 18.00 -17.25 9.12
N GLY A 157 16.82 -17.87 9.27
CA GLY A 157 16.35 -19.14 8.69
C GLY A 157 14.88 -19.15 8.26
N LYS A 158 14.67 -18.54 7.08
CA LYS A 158 13.52 -18.62 6.15
C LYS A 158 12.44 -17.55 6.31
N ALA A 159 12.74 -16.38 5.75
CA ALA A 159 11.73 -15.49 5.21
C ALA A 159 10.95 -16.14 4.06
N CYS A 160 9.80 -15.56 3.75
CA CYS A 160 8.90 -16.00 2.70
C CYS A 160 8.61 -14.87 1.72
N GLY A 161 8.24 -15.27 0.49
CA GLY A 161 8.08 -14.34 -0.61
C GLY A 161 9.38 -14.11 -1.38
N ASP A 162 9.33 -13.14 -2.28
CA ASP A 162 10.46 -12.72 -3.10
C ASP A 162 11.04 -11.43 -2.47
N TYR A 163 12.36 -11.40 -2.23
CA TYR A 163 13.02 -10.22 -1.66
C TYR A 163 13.40 -9.19 -2.72
N GLU A 164 13.59 -9.61 -3.97
CA GLU A 164 13.84 -8.72 -5.11
C GLU A 164 12.52 -8.07 -5.55
N TRP A 165 11.41 -8.80 -5.35
CA TRP A 165 10.05 -8.37 -5.67
C TRP A 165 9.11 -8.55 -4.47
N PRO A 166 9.22 -7.72 -3.42
CA PRO A 166 8.40 -7.84 -2.23
C PRO A 166 6.93 -7.55 -2.57
N THR A 167 6.10 -8.57 -2.49
CA THR A 167 4.66 -8.51 -2.84
C THR A 167 3.73 -8.99 -1.73
N LEU A 168 4.26 -9.55 -0.64
CA LEU A 168 3.45 -10.17 0.39
C LEU A 168 3.16 -9.21 1.55
N ALA A 169 1.91 -9.16 1.98
CA ALA A 169 1.54 -8.45 3.20
C ALA A 169 2.05 -9.20 4.43
N GLY A 170 2.38 -8.45 5.48
CA GLY A 170 2.90 -8.92 6.76
C GLY A 170 2.01 -9.92 7.48
N ALA A 171 2.61 -10.82 8.25
CA ALA A 171 1.99 -11.90 8.97
C ALA A 171 1.52 -11.38 10.31
N GLY A 172 0.41 -11.92 10.79
CA GLY A 172 -0.03 -11.67 12.14
C GLY A 172 0.92 -12.33 13.14
N GLY A 173 1.17 -11.63 14.24
CA GLY A 173 1.81 -12.19 15.40
C GLY A 173 0.98 -13.33 16.00
N THR A 174 1.65 -14.20 16.76
CA THR A 174 0.97 -15.28 17.48
C THR A 174 0.52 -14.78 18.87
N PRO A 175 -0.69 -15.13 19.34
CA PRO A 175 -1.19 -14.68 20.63
C PRO A 175 -0.41 -15.31 21.79
N GLY A 176 -0.35 -14.56 22.88
CA GLY A 176 0.17 -14.99 24.17
C GLY A 176 -0.89 -14.81 25.25
N THR A 177 -0.58 -14.07 26.31
CA THR A 177 -1.55 -13.55 27.28
C THR A 177 -2.34 -12.36 26.73
N GLY A 178 -1.91 -11.78 25.61
CA GLY A 178 -2.65 -10.79 24.84
C GLY A 178 -2.70 -11.14 23.35
N ALA A 179 -3.44 -10.32 22.59
CA ALA A 179 -3.60 -10.48 21.15
C ALA A 179 -2.25 -10.35 20.41
N GLY A 180 -2.09 -11.12 19.34
CA GLY A 180 -0.97 -10.91 18.41
C GLY A 180 -1.21 -9.67 17.55
N GLY A 181 -0.14 -8.99 17.18
CA GLY A 181 -0.22 -7.84 16.27
C GLY A 181 -0.64 -8.24 14.86
N THR A 182 -1.24 -7.31 14.12
CA THR A 182 -1.57 -7.45 12.69
C THR A 182 -0.35 -7.06 11.85
N GLY A 183 -0.06 -7.78 10.79
CA GLY A 183 1.05 -7.43 9.90
C GLY A 183 0.78 -6.16 9.08
N GLY A 184 1.82 -5.57 8.50
CA GLY A 184 1.69 -4.45 7.56
C GLY A 184 1.12 -4.89 6.21
N GLY A 185 0.51 -3.98 5.46
CA GLY A 185 -0.06 -4.28 4.14
C GLY A 185 0.99 -4.46 3.04
N SER A 186 0.55 -4.68 1.81
CA SER A 186 1.44 -4.79 0.65
C SER A 186 1.09 -3.72 -0.37
N LEU A 187 2.09 -2.93 -0.77
CA LEU A 187 1.95 -1.78 -1.66
C LEU A 187 2.96 -1.89 -2.81
N ILE A 188 2.48 -1.69 -4.03
CA ILE A 188 3.33 -1.30 -5.17
C ILE A 188 3.01 0.14 -5.58
N ILE A 189 4.05 0.95 -5.73
CA ILE A 189 4.01 2.27 -6.35
C ILE A 189 4.61 2.13 -7.75
N LEU A 190 3.84 2.46 -8.78
CA LEU A 190 4.31 2.46 -10.16
C LEU A 190 4.22 3.86 -10.76
N CYS A 191 5.37 4.40 -11.17
CA CYS A 191 5.49 5.67 -11.88
C CYS A 191 6.65 5.66 -12.88
N ASN A 192 6.49 4.86 -13.94
CA ASN A 192 7.52 4.60 -14.94
C ASN A 192 7.01 4.73 -16.39
N ALA A 193 5.95 5.50 -16.62
CA ALA A 193 5.32 5.63 -17.95
C ALA A 193 6.23 6.32 -18.98
N SER A 194 7.11 7.20 -18.52
CA SER A 194 8.05 7.95 -19.37
C SER A 194 9.37 8.18 -18.66
N ALA A 195 10.41 8.60 -19.38
CA ALA A 195 11.69 9.00 -18.77
C ALA A 195 11.56 10.21 -17.80
N SER A 196 10.48 10.98 -17.91
CA SER A 196 10.16 12.10 -17.02
C SER A 196 9.29 11.73 -15.82
N SER A 197 8.78 10.50 -15.74
CA SER A 197 7.93 10.06 -14.62
C SER A 197 8.73 10.08 -13.31
N GLU A 198 8.16 10.68 -12.27
CA GLU A 198 8.88 10.93 -11.00
C GLU A 198 8.07 10.55 -9.76
N VAL A 199 8.75 9.88 -8.83
CA VAL A 199 8.29 9.69 -7.45
C VAL A 199 9.14 10.55 -6.51
N SER A 200 8.53 11.46 -5.78
CA SER A 200 9.18 12.28 -4.74
C SER A 200 8.58 11.98 -3.36
N ILE A 201 9.38 11.39 -2.46
CA ILE A 201 8.96 11.07 -1.09
C ILE A 201 9.77 11.91 -0.09
N ASN A 202 9.14 12.95 0.44
CA ASN A 202 9.65 13.78 1.54
C ASN A 202 8.88 13.54 2.85
N GLY A 203 7.70 12.94 2.77
CA GLY A 203 6.89 12.48 3.92
C GLY A 203 7.12 11.02 4.26
N THR A 204 6.04 10.32 4.64
CA THR A 204 6.09 8.92 5.05
C THR A 204 5.31 8.02 4.09
N VAL A 205 5.92 6.92 3.66
CA VAL A 205 5.24 5.77 3.07
C VAL A 205 5.51 4.57 3.96
N SER A 206 4.48 3.96 4.53
CA SER A 206 4.66 2.90 5.51
C SER A 206 3.76 1.70 5.32
N ALA A 207 4.27 0.52 5.70
CA ALA A 207 3.56 -0.75 5.73
C ALA A 207 4.01 -1.52 6.97
N ARG A 208 3.89 -0.91 8.15
CA ARG A 208 4.39 -1.49 9.40
C ARG A 208 3.42 -2.47 10.02
N GLY A 209 3.97 -3.48 10.72
CA GLY A 209 3.19 -4.34 11.59
C GLY A 209 2.80 -3.63 12.89
N THR A 210 1.75 -4.11 13.56
CA THR A 210 1.31 -3.57 14.85
C THR A 210 1.94 -4.32 16.02
N THR A 211 2.08 -3.60 17.14
CA THR A 211 2.60 -4.13 18.41
C THR A 211 1.69 -5.24 18.96
N GLY A 212 2.31 -6.29 19.51
CA GLY A 212 1.59 -7.35 20.23
C GLY A 212 1.06 -6.89 21.59
N GLY A 213 -0.12 -7.38 21.97
CA GLY A 213 -0.79 -7.06 23.23
C GLY A 213 -0.37 -7.94 24.42
N GLY A 214 -0.74 -7.53 25.63
CA GLY A 214 -0.57 -8.30 26.88
C GLY A 214 -0.01 -7.46 28.04
N THR A 215 -0.43 -7.77 29.26
CA THR A 215 0.06 -7.16 30.51
C THR A 215 0.69 -8.26 31.37
N GLY A 216 1.96 -8.11 31.77
CA GLY A 216 2.69 -9.10 32.58
C GLY A 216 4.14 -9.31 32.14
N SER A 217 4.84 -10.26 32.80
CA SER A 217 6.25 -10.58 32.49
C SER A 217 6.46 -10.81 30.99
N TYR A 218 7.55 -10.21 30.48
CA TYR A 218 8.03 -10.21 29.10
C TYR A 218 8.34 -11.59 28.49
N ALA A 219 7.79 -12.69 29.01
CA ALA A 219 7.92 -14.03 28.44
C ALA A 219 6.59 -14.57 27.87
N TYR A 220 5.47 -13.88 28.11
CA TYR A 220 4.14 -14.40 27.78
C TYR A 220 3.27 -13.48 26.92
N ALA A 221 3.71 -12.29 26.52
CA ALA A 221 2.89 -11.38 25.70
C ALA A 221 2.67 -11.92 24.28
N GLY A 222 1.71 -11.32 23.56
CA GLY A 222 1.49 -11.61 22.15
C GLY A 222 2.68 -11.15 21.29
N GLY A 223 3.00 -11.93 20.27
CA GLY A 223 3.97 -11.56 19.25
C GLY A 223 3.48 -10.38 18.42
N ALA A 224 4.41 -9.58 17.90
CA ALA A 224 4.07 -8.47 17.01
C ALA A 224 3.72 -8.93 15.59
N GLY A 225 2.98 -8.08 14.87
CA GLY A 225 2.79 -8.24 13.44
C GLY A 225 4.09 -7.97 12.69
N ALA A 226 4.32 -8.69 11.61
CA ALA A 226 5.46 -8.45 10.74
C ALA A 226 5.28 -7.17 9.92
N GLY A 227 6.40 -6.65 9.44
CA GLY A 227 6.41 -5.69 8.34
C GLY A 227 5.71 -6.21 7.09
N GLY A 228 5.14 -5.30 6.32
CA GLY A 228 4.55 -5.56 5.02
C GLY A 228 5.56 -5.52 3.88
N SER A 229 5.08 -5.19 2.69
CA SER A 229 5.92 -5.00 1.50
C SER A 229 5.67 -3.64 0.88
N ILE A 230 6.75 -2.94 0.50
CA ILE A 230 6.68 -1.72 -0.31
C ILE A 230 7.62 -1.93 -1.51
N LEU A 231 7.04 -1.95 -2.70
CA LEU A 231 7.78 -2.01 -3.96
C LEU A 231 7.57 -0.69 -4.71
N ILE A 232 8.65 -0.02 -5.09
CA ILE A 232 8.60 1.23 -5.85
C ILE A 232 9.29 1.01 -7.20
N VAL A 233 8.53 1.20 -8.28
CA VAL A 233 9.03 1.13 -9.65
C VAL A 233 8.82 2.51 -10.28
N ALA A 234 9.92 3.26 -10.40
CA ALA A 234 9.90 4.63 -10.90
C ALA A 234 10.97 4.86 -11.96
N SER A 235 10.71 5.73 -12.93
CA SER A 235 11.76 6.19 -13.86
C SER A 235 12.77 7.09 -13.15
N ARG A 236 12.27 7.93 -12.24
CA ARG A 236 13.07 8.82 -11.39
C ARG A 236 12.50 8.77 -9.98
N MET A 237 13.37 8.65 -8.99
CA MET A 237 12.98 8.68 -7.58
C MET A 237 13.85 9.72 -6.84
N SER A 238 13.20 10.54 -6.03
CA SER A 238 13.83 11.60 -5.26
C SER A 238 13.17 11.75 -3.87
N GLY A 239 13.83 12.52 -3.01
CA GLY A 239 13.32 12.88 -1.68
C GLY A 239 14.17 12.39 -0.52
N TRP A 240 13.77 12.78 0.68
CA TRP A 240 14.49 12.51 1.94
C TRP A 240 13.59 11.95 3.05
N GLY A 241 12.35 11.59 2.68
CA GLY A 241 11.35 11.06 3.60
C GLY A 241 11.64 9.63 4.05
N THR A 242 10.64 9.02 4.69
CA THR A 242 10.74 7.65 5.23
C THR A 242 9.92 6.70 4.38
N VAL A 243 10.55 5.59 3.95
CA VAL A 243 9.87 4.40 3.43
C VAL A 243 10.14 3.26 4.41
N SER A 244 9.11 2.73 5.07
CA SER A 244 9.27 1.78 6.19
C SER A 244 8.29 0.62 6.12
N ALA A 245 8.81 -0.60 6.26
CA ALA A 245 8.05 -1.84 6.34
C ALA A 245 8.44 -2.60 7.61
N ASP A 246 8.52 -1.89 8.73
CA ASP A 246 9.04 -2.43 9.98
C ASP A 246 8.03 -3.40 10.61
N GLY A 247 8.55 -4.43 11.28
CA GLY A 247 7.75 -5.20 12.23
C GLY A 247 7.25 -4.33 13.37
N GLY A 248 6.12 -4.71 13.95
CA GLY A 248 5.67 -4.11 15.19
C GLY A 248 6.59 -4.49 16.36
N ASP A 249 6.46 -3.76 17.47
CA ASP A 249 7.23 -4.06 18.67
C ASP A 249 6.76 -5.37 19.32
N ALA A 250 7.64 -6.38 19.33
CA ALA A 250 7.42 -7.57 20.12
C ALA A 250 7.80 -7.24 21.57
N ARG A 251 6.82 -7.25 22.49
CA ARG A 251 7.14 -7.16 23.93
C ARG A 251 8.00 -8.35 24.41
N THR A 252 8.07 -9.45 23.64
CA THR A 252 8.84 -10.66 23.92
C THR A 252 9.37 -11.28 22.60
N GLY A 253 10.69 -11.44 22.44
CA GLY A 253 11.30 -12.21 21.34
C GLY A 253 12.08 -11.36 20.33
N ASN A 254 13.20 -11.91 19.85
CA ASN A 254 14.13 -11.25 18.91
C ASN A 254 13.36 -10.51 17.80
N PRO A 255 13.61 -9.20 17.59
CA PRO A 255 13.10 -8.46 16.44
C PRO A 255 13.76 -9.01 15.18
N SER A 256 13.27 -10.14 14.68
CA SER A 256 13.75 -10.71 13.42
C SER A 256 12.87 -10.15 12.28
N ALA A 257 12.83 -8.83 12.17
CA ALA A 257 12.43 -8.15 10.95
C ALA A 257 13.73 -7.66 10.31
N THR A 258 14.32 -8.50 9.47
CA THR A 258 15.52 -8.11 8.73
C THR A 258 15.08 -7.17 7.61
N PHE A 259 15.53 -5.92 7.69
CA PHE A 259 15.43 -4.94 6.62
C PHE A 259 16.25 -5.39 5.41
N LEU A 260 15.64 -5.38 4.23
CA LEU A 260 16.28 -5.12 2.95
C LEU A 260 15.38 -4.18 2.15
#